data_AF-A0A8W8JCR1-F1
#
_entry.id   AF-A0A8W8JCR1-F1
#
_cell.length_a   1.000
_cell.length_b   1.000
_cell.length_c   1.000
_cell.angle_alpha   90.00
_cell.angle_beta   90.00
_cell.angle_gamma   90.00
#
_symmetry.space_group_name_H-M   'P 1'
#
loop_
_entity.id
_entity.type
_entity.pdbx_description
1 polymer ?
#
loop_
_entity_poly.entity_id
_entity_poly.type
_entity_poly.pdbx_seq_one_letter_code
_entity_poly.pdbx_strand_id
1 'polypeptide(L)' 'LTKVLRSLRRKEKPVYRNSKLTHLLQDSLGGNSKTLMIVNVSPSEDCLKETERTLEFGREVSKVVLENVARKNK' A
#
# COMPACT_ATOMS: atom_id res chain seq x y z
N LEU A 1 -2.47 1.00 -8.10
CA LEU A 1 -2.07 0.87 -6.69
C LEU A 1 -1.20 -0.37 -6.45
N THR A 2 -1.67 -1.58 -6.75
CA THR A 2 -0.90 -2.84 -6.56
C THR A 2 0.49 -2.83 -7.18
N LYS A 3 0.65 -2.30 -8.41
CA LYS A 3 1.96 -2.18 -9.08
C LYS A 3 2.93 -1.29 -8.30
N VAL A 4 2.45 -0.15 -7.81
CA VAL A 4 3.23 0.82 -7.02
C VAL A 4 3.71 0.17 -5.71
N LEU A 5 2.80 -0.46 -4.97
CA LEU A 5 3.12 -1.12 -3.69
C LEU A 5 4.12 -2.28 -3.87
N ARG A 6 3.99 -3.05 -4.96
CA ARG A 6 4.96 -4.11 -5.28
C ARG A 6 6.35 -3.56 -5.61
N SER A 7 6.45 -2.46 -6.36
CA SER A 7 7.73 -1.79 -6.63
C SER A 7 8.35 -1.24 -5.34
N LEU A 8 7.54 -0.61 -4.48
CA LEU A 8 7.99 -0.12 -3.17
C LEU A 8 8.52 -1.26 -2.28
N ARG A 9 7.82 -2.39 -2.24
CA ARG A 9 8.28 -3.60 -1.52
C ARG A 9 9.64 -4.10 -2.03
N ARG A 10 9.89 -3.98 -3.34
CA ARG A 10 11.16 -4.36 -3.98
C ARG A 10 12.25 -3.30 -3.87
N LYS A 11 11.96 -2.14 -3.25
CA LYS A 11 12.83 -0.95 -3.25
C LYS A 11 13.17 -0.45 -4.67
N GLU A 12 12.28 -0.67 -5.62
CA GLU A 12 12.36 -0.15 -6.98
C GLU A 12 11.60 1.16 -7.09
N LYS A 13 12.00 2.04 -8.01
CA LYS A 13 11.30 3.31 -8.25
C LYS A 13 9.88 3.06 -8.78
N PRO A 14 8.82 3.37 -8.02
CA PRO A 14 7.45 3.15 -8.47
C PRO A 14 6.99 4.23 -9.45
N VAL A 15 6.10 3.85 -10.37
CA VAL A 15 5.47 4.77 -11.33
C VAL A 15 4.08 5.18 -10.83
N TYR A 16 3.99 6.35 -10.23
CA TYR A 16 2.73 6.91 -9.70
C TYR A 16 1.77 7.44 -10.78
N ARG A 17 2.28 7.77 -11.98
CA ARG A 17 1.51 8.41 -13.05
C ARG A 17 0.61 7.47 -13.86
N ASN A 18 0.64 6.17 -13.57
CA ASN A 18 -0.22 5.21 -14.27
C ASN A 18 -1.70 5.34 -13.90
N SER A 19 -2.03 5.97 -12.78
CA SER A 19 -3.41 6.37 -12.49
C SER A 19 -3.45 7.68 -11.70
N LYS A 20 -4.55 8.44 -11.86
CA LYS A 20 -4.80 9.68 -11.10
C LYS A 20 -4.77 9.43 -9.59
N LEU A 21 -5.31 8.30 -9.15
CA LEU A 21 -5.30 7.90 -7.73
C LEU A 21 -3.88 7.69 -7.20
N THR A 22 -3.03 6.94 -7.91
CA THR A 22 -1.64 6.74 -7.44
C THR A 22 -0.79 8.00 -7.55
N HIS A 23 -1.13 8.91 -8.45
CA HIS A 23 -0.50 10.23 -8.54
C HIS A 23 -0.85 11.07 -7.32
N LEU A 24 -2.13 11.13 -6.94
CA LEU A 24 -2.57 11.86 -5.75
C LEU A 24 -1.95 11.29 -4.47
N LEU A 25 -1.81 9.97 -4.40
CA LEU A 25 -1.22 9.26 -3.25
C LEU A 25 0.31 9.19 -3.27
N GLN A 26 0.98 9.83 -4.23
CA GLN A 26 2.44 9.74 -4.40
C GLN A 26 3.20 10.07 -3.10
N ASP A 27 2.81 11.15 -2.41
CA ASP A 27 3.46 11.58 -1.17
C ASP A 27 3.17 10.64 0.00
N SER A 28 1.99 10.00 0.00
CA SER A 28 1.64 9.01 1.02
C SER A 28 2.34 7.67 0.81
N LEU A 29 2.61 7.29 -0.45
CA LEU A 29 3.15 5.98 -0.80
C LEU A 29 4.66 5.98 -1.05
N GLY A 30 5.29 7.12 -1.24
CA GLY A 30 6.75 7.21 -1.47
C GLY A 30 7.45 8.36 -0.77
N GLY A 31 6.70 9.22 -0.07
CA GLY A 31 7.25 10.32 0.72
C GLY A 31 7.37 9.99 2.20
N ASN A 32 7.72 11.02 2.98
CA ASN A 32 7.78 10.97 4.44
C ASN A 32 6.36 11.13 5.03
N SER A 33 5.51 10.13 4.82
CA SER A 33 4.17 10.08 5.40
C SER A 33 3.98 8.80 6.21
N LYS A 34 3.15 8.90 7.26
CA LYS A 34 2.67 7.73 7.98
C LYS A 34 1.40 7.25 7.27
N THR A 35 1.50 6.13 6.59
CA THR A 35 0.39 5.58 5.81
C THR A 35 -0.19 4.35 6.51
N LEU A 36 -1.50 4.40 6.74
CA LEU A 36 -2.30 3.28 7.21
C LEU A 36 -3.18 2.78 6.07
N MET A 37 -3.24 1.46 5.91
CA MET A 37 -4.17 0.82 4.99
C MET A 37 -5.19 0.02 5.79
N ILE A 38 -6.48 0.32 5.60
CA ILE A 38 -7.58 -0.46 6.16
C ILE A 38 -8.06 -1.43 5.08
N VAL A 39 -8.23 -2.69 5.47
CA VAL A 39 -8.63 -3.77 4.57
C VAL A 39 -10.01 -4.26 4.99
N ASN A 40 -10.99 -4.05 4.11
CA ASN A 40 -12.37 -4.47 4.33
C ASN A 40 -12.61 -5.80 3.62
N VAL A 41 -13.15 -6.78 4.35
CA VAL A 41 -13.46 -8.12 3.84
C VAL A 41 -14.91 -8.47 4.15
N SER A 42 -15.50 -9.33 3.31
CA SER A 42 -16.85 -9.84 3.52
C SER A 42 -16.78 -11.21 4.21
N PRO A 43 -17.67 -11.50 5.19
CA PRO A 43 -17.75 -12.80 5.84
C PRO A 43 -18.53 -13.85 5.02
N SER A 44 -19.12 -13.49 3.87
CA SER A 44 -19.88 -14.43 3.04
C SER A 44 -18.98 -15.48 2.38
N GLU A 45 -19.44 -16.74 2.32
CA GLU A 45 -18.72 -17.83 1.65
C GLU A 45 -18.49 -17.57 0.16
N ASP A 46 -19.44 -16.91 -0.51
CA ASP A 46 -19.32 -16.53 -1.93
C ASP A 46 -18.13 -15.57 -2.16
N CYS A 47 -17.74 -14.84 -1.12
CA CYS A 47 -16.62 -13.90 -1.17
C CYS A 47 -15.31 -14.50 -0.66
N LEU A 48 -15.28 -15.75 -0.18
CA LEU A 48 -14.14 -16.34 0.53
C LEU A 48 -12.83 -16.19 -0.26
N LYS A 49 -12.87 -16.51 -1.56
CA LYS A 49 -11.70 -16.41 -2.46
C LYS A 49 -11.17 -14.98 -2.58
N GLU A 50 -12.06 -14.00 -2.70
CA GLU A 50 -11.65 -12.58 -2.79
C GLU A 50 -11.20 -12.04 -1.43
N THR A 51 -11.79 -12.52 -0.33
CA THR A 51 -11.34 -12.25 1.04
C THR A 51 -9.91 -12.75 1.25
N GLU A 52 -9.58 -13.99 0.85
CA GLU A 52 -8.21 -14.53 0.92
C GLU A 52 -7.23 -13.65 0.14
N ARG A 53 -7.55 -13.29 -1.11
CA ARG A 53 -6.69 -12.40 -1.91
C ARG A 53 -6.49 -11.03 -1.29
N THR A 54 -7.54 -10.49 -0.68
CA THR A 54 -7.55 -9.18 -0.03
C THR A 54 -6.68 -9.18 1.23
N LEU A 55 -6.76 -10.25 2.03
CA LEU A 55 -5.90 -10.45 3.21
C LEU A 55 -4.44 -10.66 2.82
N GLU A 56 -4.17 -11.48 1.79
CA GLU A 56 -2.81 -11.64 1.27
C GLU A 56 -2.22 -10.33 0.77
N PHE A 57 -3.01 -9.54 0.04
CA PHE A 57 -2.59 -8.22 -0.41
C PHE A 57 -2.29 -7.30 0.78
N GLY A 58 -3.15 -7.23 1.79
CA GLY A 58 -2.92 -6.46 3.01
C GLY A 58 -1.63 -6.87 3.73
N ARG A 59 -1.39 -8.19 3.86
CA ARG A 59 -0.16 -8.74 4.44
C ARG A 59 1.07 -8.30 3.65
N GLU A 60 1.03 -8.33 2.33
CA GLU A 60 2.15 -7.90 1.49
C GLU A 60 2.41 -6.40 1.57
N VAL A 61 1.37 -5.59 1.71
CA VAL A 61 1.48 -4.13 1.89
C VAL A 61 2.06 -3.78 3.26
N SER A 62 1.71 -4.53 4.31
CA SER A 62 2.25 -4.30 5.67
C SER A 62 3.78 -4.43 5.75
N LYS A 63 4.40 -5.15 4.80
CA LYS A 63 5.86 -5.32 4.70
C LYS A 63 6.55 -4.17 3.95
N VAL A 64 5.80 -3.24 3.36
CA VAL A 64 6.36 -2.08 2.68
C VAL A 64 6.87 -1.08 3.71
N VAL A 65 8.17 -0.83 3.69
CA VAL A 65 8.79 0.21 4.51
C VAL A 65 8.90 1.47 3.67
N LEU A 66 8.17 2.52 4.06
CA LEU A 66 8.30 3.84 3.46
C LEU A 66 9.58 4.51 3.98
N GLU A 67 10.25 5.27 3.11
CA GLU A 67 11.51 5.91 3.48
C GLU A 67 11.35 6.85 4.67
N ASN A 68 12.39 6.82 5.52
CA ASN A 68 12.52 7.45 6.82
C ASN A 68 11.50 8.56 7.11
N VAL A 69 10.52 8.23 7.94
CA VAL A 69 9.80 9.25 8.67
C VAL A 69 10.81 9.92 9.59
N ALA A 70 11.39 11.04 9.14
CA ALA A 70 12.29 11.84 9.94
C ALA A 70 11.58 12.08 11.28
N ARG A 71 12.10 11.50 12.35
CA ARG A 71 11.58 11.68 13.70
C ARG A 71 11.75 13.15 14.04
N LYS A 72 10.77 13.99 13.71
CA LYS A 72 10.63 15.31 14.32
C LYS A 72 10.16 15.06 15.75
N ASN A 73 11.12 14.72 16.61
CA ASN A 73 10.98 14.88 18.05
C ASN A 73 10.90 16.39 18.30
N LYS A 74 9.77 16.86 18.82
CA LYS A 74 9.65 18.16 19.45
C LYS A 74 9.41 17.92 20.93
#